data_AF-A0A378QWN2-F1
#
_entry.id   AF-A0A378QWN2-F1
#
_cell.length_a   1.000
_cell.length_b   1.000
_cell.length_c   1.000
_cell.angle_alpha   90.00
_cell.angle_beta   90.00
_cell.angle_gamma   90.00
#
_symmetry.space_group_name_H-M   'P 1'
#
loop_
_entity.id
_entity.type
_entity.pdbx_description
1 polymer ?
#
loop_
_entity_poly.entity_id
_entity_poly.type
_entity_poly.pdbx_seq_one_letter_code
_entity_poly.pdbx_strand_id
1 'polypeptide(L)'
;MKTQHLILALGMVLSITACSTPSTSSVSTTISQPTHDDTPFNHGMPKLKKPIRHCTMEYMPVCATLEQNGQQFTKTFGNRCSAHTFIDEGVTVVDVRDGDCDPSKQALMRFSR
;
A
#
# COMPACT_ATOMS: atom_id res chain seq x y z
N MET A 1 -8.57 -38.59 50.30
CA MET A 1 -9.95 -38.95 49.89
C MET A 1 -10.47 -37.83 49.02
N LYS A 2 -11.05 -37.96 47.83
CA LYS A 2 -11.26 -39.02 46.85
C LYS A 2 -11.66 -38.24 45.57
N THR A 3 -11.10 -38.63 44.44
CA THR A 3 -11.44 -38.26 43.04
C THR A 3 -12.91 -37.93 42.81
N GLN A 4 -13.24 -37.05 41.85
CA GLN A 4 -13.82 -37.45 40.54
C GLN A 4 -14.25 -36.25 39.67
N HIS A 5 -13.80 -36.28 38.41
CA HIS A 5 -14.24 -35.42 37.31
C HIS A 5 -15.69 -35.74 36.91
N LEU A 6 -16.48 -34.72 36.52
CA LEU A 6 -17.65 -34.93 35.67
C LEU A 6 -17.79 -33.79 34.66
N ILE A 7 -17.47 -34.11 33.42
CA ILE A 7 -17.67 -33.32 32.21
C ILE A 7 -19.16 -33.39 31.86
N LEU A 8 -19.83 -32.24 31.68
CA LEU A 8 -21.03 -32.16 30.86
C LEU A 8 -20.79 -31.11 29.78
N ALA A 9 -20.59 -31.61 28.56
CA ALA A 9 -20.55 -30.85 27.33
C ALA A 9 -21.96 -30.33 27.02
N LEU A 10 -22.08 -29.04 26.70
CA LEU A 10 -23.13 -28.57 25.79
C LEU A 10 -22.46 -27.59 24.82
N GLY A 11 -22.28 -28.08 23.59
CA GLY A 11 -21.69 -27.33 22.50
C GLY A 11 -22.61 -26.19 22.05
N MET A 12 -22.00 -25.05 21.75
CA MET A 12 -22.59 -24.07 20.87
C MET A 12 -21.53 -23.67 19.85
N VAL A 13 -21.41 -24.52 18.83
CA VAL A 13 -20.65 -24.22 17.61
C VAL A 13 -21.52 -23.28 16.78
N LEU A 14 -21.37 -21.96 16.95
CA LEU A 14 -21.89 -21.01 15.98
C LEU A 14 -20.86 -20.85 14.86
N SER A 15 -20.95 -21.75 13.89
CA SER A 15 -20.42 -21.54 12.55
C SER A 15 -21.28 -20.49 11.84
N ILE A 16 -20.71 -19.32 11.54
CA ILE A 16 -21.19 -18.47 10.46
C ILE A 16 -20.07 -18.30 9.45
N THR A 17 -20.00 -19.27 8.55
CA THR A 17 -19.32 -19.16 7.27
C THR A 17 -20.20 -18.36 6.32
N ALA A 18 -19.71 -17.24 5.81
CA ALA A 18 -20.17 -16.68 4.56
C ALA A 18 -19.03 -15.89 3.89
N CYS A 19 -18.22 -16.58 3.10
CA CYS A 19 -17.37 -15.95 2.09
C CYS A 19 -18.27 -15.39 0.99
N SER A 20 -18.26 -14.07 0.81
CA SER A 20 -18.87 -13.43 -0.35
C SER A 20 -17.74 -12.91 -1.24
N THR A 21 -17.34 -13.71 -2.23
CA THR A 21 -16.49 -13.27 -3.32
C THR A 21 -17.31 -12.42 -4.30
N PRO A 22 -16.87 -11.22 -4.69
CA PRO A 22 -17.48 -10.54 -5.83
C PRO A 22 -17.06 -11.25 -7.12
N SER A 23 -18.02 -11.89 -7.79
CA SER A 23 -17.87 -12.43 -9.14
C SER A 23 -18.27 -11.39 -10.18
N THR A 24 -17.28 -11.04 -11.00
CA THR A 24 -17.36 -10.89 -12.46
C THR A 24 -18.33 -9.88 -13.07
N SER A 25 -17.75 -8.86 -13.72
CA SER A 25 -18.25 -8.45 -15.04
C SER A 25 -17.19 -7.62 -15.77
N SER A 26 -16.25 -8.31 -16.44
CA SER A 26 -15.46 -7.71 -17.51
C SER A 26 -16.36 -7.56 -18.74
N VAL A 27 -16.94 -6.38 -18.92
CA VAL A 27 -17.60 -6.01 -20.17
C VAL A 27 -16.51 -5.83 -21.22
N SER A 28 -16.40 -6.77 -22.15
CA SER A 28 -15.66 -6.58 -23.39
C SER A 28 -16.53 -5.78 -24.35
N THR A 29 -16.35 -4.46 -24.36
CA THR A 29 -16.94 -3.61 -25.40
C THR A 29 -16.14 -3.83 -26.68
N THR A 30 -16.74 -4.54 -27.63
CA THR A 30 -16.31 -4.57 -29.03
C THR A 30 -16.49 -3.16 -29.62
N ILE A 31 -15.41 -2.38 -29.65
CA ILE A 31 -15.37 -1.11 -30.37
C ILE A 31 -14.99 -1.43 -31.81
N SER A 32 -15.94 -1.24 -32.72
CA SER A 32 -15.70 -1.28 -34.17
C SER A 32 -14.71 -0.17 -34.54
N GLN A 33 -13.57 -0.58 -35.10
CA GLN A 33 -12.47 0.30 -35.49
C GLN A 33 -12.86 1.13 -36.73
N PRO A 34 -12.76 2.47 -36.70
CA PRO A 34 -12.86 3.27 -37.91
C PRO A 34 -11.63 3.01 -38.79
N THR A 35 -11.84 2.87 -40.09
CA THR A 35 -10.78 2.77 -41.11
C THR A 35 -9.79 3.94 -40.97
N HIS A 36 -8.56 3.63 -40.56
CA HIS A 36 -7.46 4.58 -40.47
C HIS A 36 -6.84 4.72 -41.87
N ASP A 37 -6.95 5.92 -42.43
CA ASP A 37 -6.33 6.32 -43.69
C ASP A 37 -4.80 6.33 -43.48
N ASP A 38 -4.09 5.44 -44.17
CA ASP A 38 -2.65 5.24 -44.01
C ASP A 38 -1.86 6.40 -44.65
N THR A 39 -1.73 7.51 -43.92
CA THR A 39 -0.70 8.52 -44.18
C THR A 39 0.38 8.44 -43.09
N PRO A 40 1.68 8.25 -43.45
CA PRO A 40 2.73 8.16 -42.45
C PRO A 40 3.04 9.55 -41.88
N PHE A 41 2.41 9.90 -40.76
CA PHE A 41 2.80 11.05 -39.96
C PHE A 41 4.15 10.78 -39.29
N ASN A 42 5.21 11.21 -39.97
CA ASN A 42 6.57 11.25 -39.44
C ASN A 42 6.72 12.46 -38.49
N HIS A 43 6.03 12.38 -37.35
CA HIS A 43 6.21 13.32 -36.24
C HIS A 43 6.62 12.48 -35.04
N GLY A 44 7.92 12.51 -34.72
CA GLY A 44 8.47 11.85 -33.54
C GLY A 44 7.62 12.20 -32.32
N MET A 45 6.93 11.21 -31.77
CA MET A 45 5.98 11.41 -30.68
C MET A 45 6.70 12.11 -29.51
N PRO A 46 6.15 13.19 -28.96
CA PRO A 46 6.68 13.79 -27.74
C PRO A 46 6.75 12.73 -26.64
N LYS A 47 7.91 12.61 -25.99
CA LYS A 47 8.08 11.74 -24.81
C LYS A 47 6.93 12.03 -23.83
N LEU A 48 6.12 11.02 -23.53
CA LEU A 48 5.00 11.12 -22.61
C LEU A 48 5.50 11.70 -21.27
N LYS A 49 4.97 12.86 -20.89
CA LYS A 49 5.26 13.53 -19.63
C LYS A 49 4.98 12.55 -18.48
N LYS A 50 5.92 12.40 -17.51
CA LYS A 50 5.75 11.52 -16.34
C LYS A 50 4.35 11.76 -15.73
N PRO A 51 3.61 10.71 -15.33
CA PRO A 51 2.29 10.87 -14.73
C PRO A 51 2.41 11.77 -13.50
N ILE A 52 1.50 12.74 -13.39
CA ILE A 52 1.41 13.59 -12.21
C ILE A 52 0.95 12.70 -11.05
N ARG A 53 1.68 12.76 -9.94
CA ARG A 53 1.35 12.02 -8.73
C ARG A 53 0.80 12.99 -7.69
N HIS A 54 -0.27 12.58 -7.01
CA HIS A 54 -0.91 13.37 -5.96
C HIS A 54 -1.09 12.50 -4.71
N CYS A 55 -0.98 13.13 -3.55
CA CYS A 55 -1.30 12.54 -2.25
C CYS A 55 -2.34 13.41 -1.55
N THR A 56 -3.13 12.78 -0.67
CA THR A 56 -3.98 13.48 0.29
C THR A 56 -3.11 14.35 1.22
N MET A 57 -3.73 15.39 1.79
CA MET A 57 -3.09 16.26 2.78
C MET A 57 -3.24 15.73 4.23
N GLU A 58 -3.69 14.49 4.38
CA GLU A 58 -3.83 13.86 5.70
C GLU A 58 -2.47 13.69 6.37
N TYR A 59 -2.44 13.92 7.68
CA TYR A 59 -1.24 13.74 8.49
C TYR A 59 -1.33 12.46 9.30
N MET A 60 -0.78 11.38 8.74
CA MET A 60 -0.56 10.10 9.38
C MET A 60 0.92 9.76 9.21
N PRO A 61 1.80 10.31 10.06
CA PRO A 61 3.23 10.35 9.81
C PRO A 61 3.81 8.94 9.68
N VAL A 62 4.77 8.81 8.78
CA VAL A 62 5.56 7.59 8.61
C VAL A 62 7.04 7.91 8.62
N CYS A 63 7.84 6.99 9.15
CA CYS A 63 9.28 7.06 9.13
C CYS A 63 9.79 6.12 8.04
N ALA A 64 10.33 6.69 6.97
CA ALA A 64 10.92 5.92 5.89
C ALA A 64 12.44 5.80 6.09
N THR A 65 12.96 4.59 5.92
CA THR A 65 14.40 4.35 5.72
C THR A 65 14.67 4.47 4.23
N LEU A 66 15.52 5.43 3.88
CA LEU A 66 15.88 5.77 2.52
C LEU A 66 17.34 5.38 2.29
N GLU A 67 17.69 5.03 1.06
CA GLU A 67 19.06 4.79 0.64
C GLU A 67 19.43 5.67 -0.55
N GLN A 68 20.59 6.31 -0.48
CA GLN A 68 21.15 7.11 -1.57
C GLN A 68 22.66 6.89 -1.60
N ASN A 69 23.21 6.52 -2.76
CA ASN A 69 24.64 6.26 -2.94
C ASN A 69 25.22 5.28 -1.90
N GLY A 70 24.44 4.25 -1.51
CA GLY A 70 24.83 3.25 -0.52
C GLY A 70 24.80 3.72 0.94
N GLN A 71 24.36 4.94 1.21
CA GLN A 71 24.14 5.46 2.56
C GLN A 71 22.67 5.42 2.92
N GLN A 72 22.36 4.88 4.10
CA GLN A 72 20.99 4.85 4.63
C GLN A 72 20.74 5.98 5.61
N PHE A 73 19.56 6.60 5.49
CA PHE A 73 19.10 7.65 6.39
C PHE A 73 17.58 7.55 6.59
N THR A 74 17.07 8.19 7.63
CA THR A 74 15.63 8.19 7.92
C THR A 74 15.02 9.56 7.70
N LYS A 75 13.78 9.59 7.23
CA LYS A 75 13.01 10.83 7.00
C LYS A 75 11.55 10.62 7.36
N THR A 76 11.00 11.58 8.11
CA THR A 76 9.56 11.62 8.40
C THR A 76 8.81 12.18 7.19
N PHE A 77 7.76 11.48 6.78
CA PHE A 77 6.82 11.91 5.76
C PHE A 77 5.44 12.11 6.37
N GLY A 78 4.63 13.00 5.79
CA GLY A 78 3.30 13.32 6.32
C GLY A 78 2.31 12.15 6.22
N ASN A 79 2.50 11.29 5.22
CA ASN A 79 1.76 10.02 5.06
C ASN A 79 2.52 9.04 4.16
N ARG A 80 2.06 7.78 4.12
CA ARG A 80 2.66 6.71 3.31
C ARG A 80 2.68 7.02 1.82
N CYS A 81 1.67 7.70 1.28
CA CYS A 81 1.67 8.11 -0.13
C CYS A 81 2.86 9.04 -0.44
N SER A 82 3.07 10.06 0.41
CA SER A 82 4.16 11.02 0.23
C SER A 82 5.55 10.38 0.31
N ALA A 83 5.72 9.36 1.16
CA ALA A 83 6.97 8.59 1.28
C ALA A 83 7.37 7.83 0.01
N HIS A 84 6.41 7.45 -0.84
CA HIS A 84 6.69 6.75 -2.10
C HIS A 84 6.67 7.67 -3.33
N THR A 85 6.08 8.86 -3.18
CA THR A 85 5.79 9.76 -4.31
C THR A 85 6.77 10.91 -4.41
N PHE A 86 7.10 11.53 -3.27
CA PHE A 86 7.92 12.74 -3.21
C PHE A 86 9.30 12.43 -2.63
N ILE A 87 9.96 11.45 -3.26
CA ILE A 87 11.36 11.11 -3.00
C ILE A 87 12.23 11.69 -4.12
N ASP A 88 13.46 12.08 -3.77
CA ASP A 88 14.40 12.64 -4.71
C ASP A 88 14.88 11.59 -5.72
N GLU A 89 15.28 12.03 -6.91
CA GLU A 89 15.82 11.11 -7.91
C GLU A 89 17.12 10.46 -7.41
N GLY A 90 17.27 9.15 -7.61
CA GLY A 90 18.41 8.38 -7.10
C GLY A 90 18.29 7.97 -5.62
N VAL A 91 17.17 8.25 -4.97
CA VAL A 91 16.84 7.73 -3.63
C VAL A 91 15.91 6.52 -3.75
N THR A 92 16.17 5.47 -2.99
CA THR A 92 15.28 4.30 -2.87
C THR A 92 14.68 4.21 -1.47
N VAL A 93 13.47 3.66 -1.38
CA VAL A 93 12.80 3.40 -0.10
C VAL A 93 13.11 1.96 0.32
N VAL A 94 13.79 1.78 1.44
CA VAL A 94 14.17 0.48 2.01
C VAL A 94 13.06 -0.05 2.92
N ASP A 95 12.53 0.80 3.80
CA ASP A 95 11.48 0.45 4.76
C ASP A 95 10.60 1.67 5.05
N VAL A 96 9.35 1.45 5.47
CA VAL A 96 8.43 2.50 5.90
C VAL A 96 7.64 2.00 7.11
N ARG A 97 7.84 2.66 8.25
CA ARG A 97 7.20 2.36 9.54
C ARG A 97 6.18 3.44 9.90
N ASP A 98 5.17 3.07 10.65
CA ASP A 98 4.19 4.02 11.18
C ASP A 98 4.85 4.92 12.26
N GLY A 99 4.40 6.17 12.33
CA GLY A 99 4.93 7.21 13.22
C GLY A 99 6.07 8.02 12.63
N ASP A 100 6.46 9.09 13.33
CA ASP A 100 7.63 9.88 12.95
C ASP A 100 8.96 9.18 13.28
N CYS A 101 10.07 9.72 12.78
CA CYS A 101 11.40 9.16 13.01
C CYS A 101 11.99 9.45 14.40
N ASP A 102 11.27 10.07 15.34
CA ASP A 102 11.76 10.28 16.70
C ASP A 102 11.91 8.93 17.42
N PRO A 103 13.14 8.52 17.76
CA PRO A 103 13.38 7.24 18.42
C PRO A 103 12.65 7.11 19.77
N SER A 104 12.43 8.22 20.47
CA SER A 104 11.73 8.26 21.76
C SER A 104 10.26 7.86 21.61
N LYS A 105 9.61 8.33 20.54
CA LYS A 105 8.21 7.99 20.24
C LYS A 105 8.07 6.59 19.64
N GLN A 106 9.03 6.16 18.84
CA GLN A 106 9.03 4.80 18.30
C GLN A 106 9.14 3.73 19.39
N ALA A 107 9.92 4.00 20.45
CA ALA A 107 9.99 3.13 21.63
C ALA A 107 8.62 2.99 22.30
N LEU A 108 7.94 4.11 22.56
CA LEU A 108 6.61 4.12 23.17
C LEU A 108 5.60 3.24 22.42
N MET A 109 5.56 3.35 21.08
CA MET A 109 4.63 2.55 20.28
C MET A 109 4.96 1.06 20.28
N ARG A 110 6.24 0.69 20.39
CA ARG A 110 6.67 -0.73 20.49
C ARG A 110 6.29 -1.38 21.81
N PHE A 111 6.26 -0.62 22.91
CA PHE A 111 5.91 -1.14 24.24
C PHE A 111 4.41 -1.10 24.55
N SER A 112 3.62 -0.43 23.72
CA SER A 112 2.16 -0.29 23.90
C SER A 112 1.35 -1.32 23.12
N ARG A 113 2.01 -2.30 22.48
CA ARG A 113 1.42 -3.30 21.58
C ARG A 113 1.63 -4.70 22.13
#